data_AF-A0A3D5Z9E2-F1
#
_entry.id   AF-A0A3D5Z9E2-F1
#
_cell.length_a   1.000
_cell.length_b   1.000
_cell.length_c   1.000
_cell.angle_alpha   90.00
_cell.angle_beta   90.00
_cell.angle_gamma   90.00
#
_symmetry.space_group_name_H-M   'P 1'
#
loop_
_entity.id
_entity.type
_entity.pdbx_description
1 polymer ?
#
loop_
_entity_poly.entity_id
_entity_poly.type
_entity_poly.pdbx_seq_one_letter_code
_entity_poly.pdbx_strand_id
1 'polypeptide(L)'
;KHVPLSVLKEALSIENGKYAIEAEAHSESIELPKSWRNTYKPILLIFTYILLTTGLIQANTEFDLMTWMRHFMAGFFLVFSFFKLLNLKSFAESYSMYDIIAKKFYGWGYLYVFIELSLGMAYLTNFYPLVTNSTALVVMTISIIGVLKSVLSKQTIQCACLGDVFNLPMSTVTIIEDGLMILMSGTMIWWHF
;
A
#
# COMPACT_ATOMS: atom_id res chain seq x y z
N LYS A 1 28.41 -3.00 0.05
CA LYS A 1 28.56 -1.68 -0.63
C LYS A 1 28.75 -1.95 -2.11
N HIS A 2 27.90 -1.41 -2.99
CA HIS A 2 28.13 -1.49 -4.43
C HIS A 2 29.33 -0.59 -4.77
N VAL A 3 30.35 -1.15 -5.43
CA VAL A 3 31.53 -0.40 -5.87
C VAL A 3 31.44 -0.29 -7.39
N PRO A 4 31.37 0.92 -7.95
CA PRO A 4 31.34 1.11 -9.39
C PRO A 4 32.56 0.48 -10.05
N LEU A 5 32.38 -0.13 -11.22
CA LEU A 5 33.45 -0.77 -11.98
C LEU A 5 34.60 0.20 -12.31
N SER A 6 34.32 1.50 -12.45
CA SER A 6 35.33 2.55 -12.61
C SER A 6 36.27 2.66 -11.42
N VAL A 7 35.72 2.69 -10.21
CA VAL A 7 36.49 2.76 -8.95
C VAL A 7 37.32 1.48 -8.76
N LEU A 8 36.75 0.34 -9.12
CA LEU A 8 37.44 -0.95 -9.02
C LEU A 8 38.60 -1.07 -10.02
N LYS A 9 38.41 -0.56 -11.25
CA LYS A 9 39.47 -0.49 -12.27
C LYS A 9 40.60 0.43 -11.84
N GLU A 10 40.29 1.59 -11.28
CA GLU A 10 41.31 2.54 -10.82
C GLU A 10 42.14 1.97 -9.66
N ALA A 11 41.51 1.32 -8.68
CA ALA A 11 42.20 0.64 -7.58
C ALA A 11 43.12 -0.49 -8.06
N LEU A 12 42.68 -1.30 -9.03
CA LEU A 12 43.47 -2.40 -9.59
C LEU A 12 44.60 -1.91 -10.51
N SER A 13 44.44 -0.74 -11.14
CA SER A 13 45.45 -0.13 -12.01
C SER A 13 46.63 0.46 -11.22
N ILE A 14 46.38 0.94 -10.00
CA ILE A 14 47.38 1.59 -9.15
C ILE A 14 48.35 0.57 -8.53
N GLU A 15 47.91 -0.66 -8.27
CA GLU A 15 48.69 -1.55 -7.41
C GLU A 15 49.63 -2.51 -8.14
N ASN A 16 49.35 -2.94 -9.38
CA ASN A 16 50.28 -3.68 -10.27
C ASN A 16 49.57 -3.99 -11.60
N GLY A 17 49.96 -3.32 -12.70
CA GLY A 17 49.34 -3.42 -14.04
C GLY A 17 49.46 -4.77 -14.75
N LYS A 18 48.96 -5.85 -14.15
CA LYS A 18 48.97 -7.23 -14.67
C LYS A 18 47.61 -7.75 -15.13
N TYR A 19 46.52 -7.05 -14.80
CA TYR A 19 45.16 -7.52 -15.08
C TYR A 19 44.33 -6.42 -15.76
N ALA A 20 43.83 -6.71 -16.96
CA ALA A 20 42.87 -5.87 -17.67
C ALA A 20 41.48 -6.51 -17.55
N ILE A 21 40.52 -5.75 -17.02
CA ILE A 21 39.12 -6.19 -16.92
C ILE A 21 38.32 -5.54 -18.05
N GLU A 22 37.95 -6.33 -19.04
CA GLU A 22 36.94 -5.98 -20.04
C GLU A 22 35.60 -6.59 -19.63
N ALA A 23 34.54 -5.78 -19.67
CA ALA A 23 33.18 -6.27 -19.42
C ALA A 23 32.61 -6.76 -20.76
N GLU A 24 32.42 -8.08 -20.93
CA GLU A 24 31.88 -8.68 -22.16
C GLU A 24 30.44 -8.22 -22.49
N ALA A 25 29.72 -7.67 -21.50
CA ALA A 25 28.49 -6.94 -21.72
C ALA A 25 28.20 -6.06 -20.49
N HIS A 26 28.60 -4.80 -20.54
CA HIS A 26 28.18 -3.81 -19.54
C HIS A 26 26.73 -3.40 -19.86
N SER A 27 25.77 -4.26 -19.53
CA SER A 27 24.39 -3.80 -19.31
C SER A 27 24.37 -3.12 -17.94
N GLU A 28 24.93 -1.92 -17.86
CA GLU A 28 24.41 -0.94 -16.92
C GLU A 28 22.98 -0.67 -17.38
N SER A 29 22.04 -1.46 -16.85
CA SER A 29 20.67 -0.98 -16.78
C SER A 29 20.76 0.26 -15.90
N ILE A 30 20.92 1.41 -16.55
CA ILE A 30 20.57 2.70 -15.99
C ILE A 30 19.12 2.47 -15.56
N GLU A 31 18.90 2.16 -14.28
CA GLU A 31 17.59 2.23 -13.70
C GLU A 31 17.22 3.70 -13.81
N LEU A 32 16.58 4.06 -14.92
CA LEU A 32 15.91 5.34 -15.05
C LEU A 32 15.11 5.50 -13.76
N PRO A 33 15.22 6.64 -13.05
CA PRO A 33 14.45 6.86 -11.83
C PRO A 33 13.00 6.56 -12.19
N LYS A 34 12.45 5.47 -11.63
CA LYS A 34 11.13 4.95 -11.96
C LYS A 34 10.19 6.14 -11.89
N SER A 35 9.70 6.59 -13.05
CA SER A 35 8.91 7.81 -13.13
C SER A 35 7.75 7.66 -12.16
N TRP A 36 7.53 8.65 -11.28
CA TRP A 36 6.44 8.71 -10.30
C TRP A 36 5.13 8.13 -10.88
N ARG A 37 4.82 8.48 -12.14
CA ARG A 37 3.66 7.99 -12.89
C ARG A 37 3.60 6.47 -13.05
N ASN A 38 4.72 5.79 -13.32
CA ASN A 38 4.75 4.34 -13.50
C ASN A 38 4.52 3.59 -12.18
N THR A 39 4.95 4.19 -11.07
CA THR A 39 4.82 3.62 -9.73
C THR A 39 3.37 3.68 -9.24
N TYR A 40 2.66 4.81 -9.43
CA TYR A 40 1.25 4.98 -8.99
C TYR A 40 0.18 4.54 -9.99
N LYS A 41 0.56 4.28 -11.26
CA LYS A 41 -0.37 3.82 -12.31
C LYS A 41 -1.30 2.67 -11.88
N PRO A 42 -0.83 1.63 -11.17
CA PRO A 42 -1.67 0.49 -10.79
C PRO A 42 -2.76 0.87 -9.78
N ILE A 43 -2.41 1.67 -8.77
CA ILE A 43 -3.37 2.16 -7.76
C ILE A 43 -4.42 3.07 -8.40
N LEU A 44 -3.98 4.01 -9.22
CA LEU A 44 -4.88 4.94 -9.89
C LEU A 44 -5.87 4.18 -10.79
N LEU A 45 -5.40 3.11 -11.45
CA LEU A 45 -6.26 2.23 -12.24
C LEU A 45 -7.28 1.52 -11.36
N ILE A 46 -6.86 0.93 -10.24
CA ILE A 46 -7.78 0.29 -9.27
C ILE A 46 -8.83 1.29 -8.79
N PHE A 47 -8.42 2.46 -8.34
CA PHE A 47 -9.30 3.51 -7.84
C PHE A 47 -10.32 3.93 -8.91
N THR A 48 -9.87 4.13 -10.14
CA THR A 48 -10.74 4.51 -11.27
C THR A 48 -11.75 3.40 -11.59
N TYR A 49 -11.32 2.14 -11.57
CA TYR A 49 -12.22 0.99 -11.79
C TYR A 49 -13.27 0.88 -10.69
N ILE A 50 -12.89 1.02 -9.42
CA ILE A 50 -13.84 0.98 -8.30
C ILE A 50 -14.83 2.15 -8.42
N LEU A 51 -14.35 3.37 -8.63
CA LEU A 51 -15.20 4.56 -8.76
C LEU A 51 -16.19 4.44 -9.92
N LEU A 52 -15.73 3.98 -11.08
CA LEU A 52 -16.56 3.81 -12.27
C LEU A 52 -17.59 2.69 -12.07
N THR A 53 -17.16 1.53 -11.55
CA THR A 53 -18.08 0.40 -11.32
C THR A 53 -19.16 0.74 -10.31
N THR A 54 -18.81 1.31 -9.15
CA THR A 54 -19.81 1.68 -8.14
C THR A 54 -20.67 2.84 -8.60
N GLY A 55 -20.10 3.80 -9.33
CA GLY A 55 -20.84 4.89 -9.96
C GLY A 55 -21.88 4.38 -10.96
N LEU A 56 -21.52 3.43 -11.82
CA LEU A 56 -22.45 2.82 -12.77
C LEU A 56 -23.52 1.96 -12.08
N ILE A 57 -23.17 1.24 -11.01
CA ILE A 57 -24.16 0.49 -10.21
C ILE A 57 -25.22 1.45 -9.66
N GLN A 58 -24.80 2.57 -9.07
CA GLN A 58 -25.73 3.54 -8.50
C GLN A 58 -26.50 4.31 -9.58
N ALA A 59 -25.88 4.61 -10.73
CA ALA A 59 -26.52 5.31 -11.84
C ALA A 59 -27.66 4.51 -12.50
N ASN A 60 -27.67 3.19 -12.36
CA ASN A 60 -28.79 2.34 -12.82
C ASN A 60 -29.98 2.32 -11.84
N THR A 61 -29.82 2.89 -10.64
CA THR A 61 -30.86 2.99 -9.61
C THR A 61 -31.11 4.49 -9.30
N GLU A 62 -32.03 4.81 -8.39
CA GLU A 62 -32.05 6.16 -7.81
C GLU A 62 -30.70 6.48 -7.17
N PHE A 63 -30.15 7.66 -7.46
CA PHE A 63 -28.81 8.00 -7.04
C PHE A 63 -28.76 8.34 -5.55
N ASP A 64 -28.43 7.34 -4.73
CA ASP A 64 -28.18 7.51 -3.30
C ASP A 64 -26.67 7.51 -3.04
N LEU A 65 -26.19 8.67 -2.59
CA LEU A 65 -24.79 8.87 -2.21
C LEU A 65 -24.36 7.92 -1.09
N MET A 66 -25.23 7.60 -0.14
CA MET A 66 -24.88 6.74 1.01
C MET A 66 -24.62 5.31 0.57
N THR A 67 -25.50 4.79 -0.29
CA THR A 67 -25.36 3.47 -0.91
C THR A 67 -24.14 3.42 -1.83
N TRP A 68 -23.88 4.47 -2.62
CA TRP A 68 -22.68 4.57 -3.44
C TRP A 68 -21.39 4.54 -2.61
N MET A 69 -21.33 5.33 -1.53
CA MET A 69 -20.20 5.38 -0.61
C MET A 69 -19.94 4.01 0.02
N ARG A 70 -20.99 3.32 0.45
CA ARG A 70 -20.91 1.95 0.98
C ARG A 70 -20.29 0.98 -0.04
N HIS A 71 -20.76 1.00 -1.29
CA HIS A 71 -20.24 0.14 -2.34
C HIS A 71 -18.80 0.48 -2.72
N PHE A 72 -18.45 1.77 -2.73
CA PHE A 72 -17.08 2.23 -2.93
C PHE A 72 -16.15 1.69 -1.83
N MET A 73 -16.52 1.82 -0.57
CA MET A 73 -15.74 1.30 0.56
C MET A 73 -15.62 -0.24 0.52
N ALA A 74 -16.69 -0.95 0.14
CA ALA A 74 -16.65 -2.40 -0.07
C ALA A 74 -15.60 -2.79 -1.11
N GLY A 75 -15.69 -2.20 -2.31
CA GLY A 75 -14.75 -2.47 -3.41
C GLY A 75 -13.31 -2.14 -3.03
N PHE A 76 -13.11 -1.03 -2.32
CA PHE A 76 -11.80 -0.61 -1.83
C PHE A 76 -11.21 -1.64 -0.86
N PHE A 77 -11.93 -2.01 0.21
CA PHE A 77 -11.44 -2.99 1.18
C PHE A 77 -11.15 -4.36 0.55
N LEU A 78 -12.03 -4.84 -0.33
CA LEU A 78 -11.84 -6.14 -0.97
C LEU A 78 -10.63 -6.17 -1.89
N VAL A 79 -10.44 -5.15 -2.72
CA VAL A 79 -9.32 -5.10 -3.66
C VAL A 79 -7.99 -4.88 -2.94
N PHE A 80 -7.94 -3.97 -1.95
CA PHE A 80 -6.71 -3.73 -1.20
C PHE A 80 -6.34 -4.91 -0.30
N SER A 81 -7.31 -5.57 0.33
CA SER A 81 -7.07 -6.82 1.07
C SER A 81 -6.56 -7.91 0.13
N PHE A 82 -7.13 -8.04 -1.08
CA PHE A 82 -6.65 -9.00 -2.07
C PHE A 82 -5.18 -8.78 -2.44
N PHE A 83 -4.75 -7.54 -2.72
CA PHE A 83 -3.34 -7.27 -3.01
C PHE A 83 -2.42 -7.59 -1.83
N LYS A 84 -2.89 -7.38 -0.60
CA LYS A 84 -2.14 -7.77 0.61
C LYS A 84 -2.08 -9.29 0.77
N LEU A 85 -3.13 -10.02 0.40
CA LEU A 85 -3.16 -11.50 0.42
C LEU A 85 -2.22 -12.13 -0.61
N LEU A 86 -2.04 -11.51 -1.79
CA LEU A 86 -1.10 -12.00 -2.81
C LEU A 86 0.32 -12.17 -2.27
N ASN A 87 0.74 -11.30 -1.34
CA ASN A 87 2.04 -11.41 -0.69
C ASN A 87 1.95 -11.10 0.81
N LEU A 88 1.17 -11.92 1.51
CA LEU A 88 0.84 -11.72 2.92
C LEU A 88 2.07 -11.65 3.83
N LYS A 89 3.08 -12.49 3.56
CA LYS A 89 4.32 -12.52 4.33
C LYS A 89 5.12 -11.22 4.16
N SER A 90 5.30 -10.76 2.92
CA SER A 90 6.02 -9.51 2.65
C SER A 90 5.26 -8.30 3.17
N PHE A 91 3.93 -8.33 3.14
CA PHE A 91 3.09 -7.31 3.77
C PHE A 91 3.29 -7.30 5.28
N ALA A 92 3.15 -8.44 5.97
CA ALA A 92 3.30 -8.51 7.42
C ALA A 92 4.71 -8.11 7.89
N GLU A 93 5.75 -8.49 7.14
CA GLU A 93 7.13 -8.05 7.36
C GLU A 93 7.25 -6.53 7.25
N SER A 94 6.81 -5.96 6.14
CA SER A 94 6.83 -4.50 5.96
C SER A 94 6.01 -3.78 7.04
N TYR A 95 4.79 -4.27 7.33
CA TYR A 95 3.87 -3.71 8.31
C TYR A 95 4.42 -3.74 9.73
N SER A 96 5.13 -4.81 10.10
CA SER A 96 5.81 -4.93 11.40
C SER A 96 6.94 -3.92 11.62
N MET A 97 7.51 -3.38 10.54
CA MET A 97 8.59 -2.39 10.66
C MET A 97 8.08 -1.02 11.11
N TYR A 98 6.82 -0.70 10.84
CA TYR A 98 6.28 0.64 11.08
C TYR A 98 5.09 0.72 12.03
N ASP A 99 4.23 -0.30 12.09
CA ASP A 99 3.08 -0.28 12.97
C ASP A 99 3.45 -0.61 14.43
N ILE A 100 2.87 0.11 15.38
CA ILE A 100 3.20 0.02 16.81
C ILE A 100 2.82 -1.36 17.38
N ILE A 101 1.70 -1.92 16.92
CA ILE A 101 1.16 -3.19 17.38
C ILE A 101 1.88 -4.33 16.65
N ALA A 102 2.09 -4.21 15.34
CA ALA A 102 2.79 -5.21 14.55
C ALA A 102 4.28 -5.35 14.94
N LYS A 103 4.91 -4.27 15.41
CA LYS A 103 6.25 -4.33 15.99
C LYS A 103 6.34 -5.20 17.24
N LYS A 104 5.25 -5.30 18.01
CA LYS A 104 5.16 -6.13 19.22
C LYS A 104 4.61 -7.52 18.94
N PHE A 105 3.74 -7.66 17.94
CA PHE A 105 3.10 -8.92 17.57
C PHE A 105 3.03 -9.06 16.05
N TYR A 106 3.94 -9.85 15.46
CA TYR A 106 4.01 -10.10 14.02
C TYR A 106 2.69 -10.66 13.43
N GLY A 107 1.95 -11.44 14.24
CA GLY A 107 0.64 -11.96 13.86
C GLY A 107 -0.43 -10.89 13.63
N TRP A 108 -0.23 -9.66 14.11
CA TRP A 108 -1.17 -8.54 13.90
C TRP A 108 -1.27 -8.17 12.42
N GLY A 109 -0.16 -8.18 11.68
CA GLY A 109 -0.16 -7.89 10.25
C GLY A 109 -1.01 -8.89 9.45
N TYR A 110 -1.02 -10.16 9.86
CA TYR A 110 -1.89 -11.18 9.26
C TYR A 110 -3.35 -10.93 9.59
N LEU A 111 -3.65 -10.72 10.88
CA LEU A 111 -5.02 -10.48 11.34
C LEU A 111 -5.63 -9.25 10.68
N TYR A 112 -4.84 -8.19 10.50
CA TYR A 112 -5.25 -6.95 9.87
C TYR A 112 -5.80 -7.17 8.45
N VAL A 113 -5.14 -7.99 7.63
CA VAL A 113 -5.61 -8.29 6.26
C VAL A 113 -6.97 -8.99 6.26
N PHE A 114 -7.20 -9.89 7.23
CA PHE A 114 -8.49 -10.55 7.40
C PHE A 114 -9.57 -9.62 7.94
N ILE A 115 -9.21 -8.64 8.79
CA ILE A 115 -10.12 -7.59 9.25
C ILE A 115 -10.59 -6.76 8.06
N GLU A 116 -9.68 -6.32 7.18
CA GLU A 116 -10.05 -5.58 5.98
C GLU A 116 -10.93 -6.39 5.03
N LEU A 117 -10.61 -7.68 4.82
CA LEU A 117 -11.47 -8.56 4.03
C LEU A 117 -12.88 -8.65 4.62
N SER A 118 -12.97 -8.83 5.95
CA SER A 118 -14.24 -8.93 6.66
C SER A 118 -15.04 -7.63 6.58
N LEU A 119 -14.38 -6.48 6.70
CA LEU A 119 -15.00 -5.17 6.51
C LEU A 119 -15.53 -5.02 5.08
N GLY A 120 -14.75 -5.38 4.06
CA GLY A 120 -15.20 -5.36 2.66
C GLY A 120 -16.47 -6.18 2.44
N MET A 121 -16.54 -7.39 3.03
CA MET A 121 -17.74 -8.23 2.94
C MET A 121 -18.92 -7.66 3.75
N ALA A 122 -18.66 -7.05 4.92
CA ALA A 122 -19.69 -6.42 5.73
C ALA A 122 -20.31 -5.19 5.02
N TYR A 123 -19.48 -4.38 4.37
CA TYR A 123 -19.94 -3.26 3.53
C TYR A 123 -20.75 -3.74 2.33
N LEU A 124 -20.35 -4.85 1.69
CA LEU A 124 -21.07 -5.40 0.54
C LEU A 124 -22.44 -5.99 0.92
N THR A 125 -22.51 -6.69 2.06
CA THR A 125 -23.74 -7.32 2.57
C THR A 125 -24.63 -6.38 3.37
N ASN A 126 -24.20 -5.13 3.59
CA ASN A 126 -24.87 -4.17 4.46
C ASN A 126 -25.09 -4.71 5.89
N PHE A 127 -24.15 -5.50 6.39
CA PHE A 127 -24.25 -6.10 7.71
C PHE A 127 -24.00 -5.04 8.79
N TYR A 128 -25.05 -4.72 9.57
CA TYR A 128 -25.03 -3.74 10.67
C TYR A 128 -24.16 -2.49 10.39
N PRO A 129 -24.65 -1.52 9.60
CA PRO A 129 -23.86 -0.39 9.12
C PRO A 129 -23.18 0.41 10.22
N LEU A 130 -23.84 0.61 11.36
CA LEU A 130 -23.27 1.34 12.49
C LEU A 130 -22.02 0.66 13.07
N VAL A 131 -22.08 -0.66 13.28
CA VAL A 131 -20.97 -1.46 13.82
C VAL A 131 -19.84 -1.54 12.80
N THR A 132 -20.17 -1.77 11.53
CA THR A 132 -19.19 -1.85 10.44
C THR A 132 -18.45 -0.54 10.24
N ASN A 133 -19.16 0.60 10.18
CA ASN A 133 -18.56 1.92 10.06
C ASN A 133 -17.69 2.26 11.29
N SER A 134 -18.19 2.00 12.49
CA SER A 134 -17.44 2.26 13.73
C SER A 134 -16.15 1.44 13.79
N THR A 135 -16.22 0.16 13.40
CA THR A 135 -15.05 -0.73 13.32
C THR A 135 -14.06 -0.23 12.27
N ALA A 136 -14.53 0.12 11.07
CA ALA A 136 -13.70 0.67 10.02
C ALA A 136 -13.00 1.96 10.47
N LEU A 137 -13.70 2.86 11.14
CA LEU A 137 -13.13 4.11 11.64
C LEU A 137 -12.00 3.84 12.64
N VAL A 138 -12.21 2.94 13.61
CA VAL A 138 -11.20 2.57 14.59
C VAL A 138 -9.98 1.92 13.91
N VAL A 139 -10.20 0.95 13.03
CA VAL A 139 -9.12 0.21 12.35
C VAL A 139 -8.31 1.14 11.44
N MET A 140 -8.97 1.98 10.64
CA MET A 140 -8.30 2.96 9.77
C MET A 140 -7.55 4.03 10.58
N THR A 141 -8.11 4.47 11.72
CA THR A 141 -7.41 5.44 12.60
C THR A 141 -6.15 4.84 13.21
N ILE A 142 -6.18 3.57 13.61
CA ILE A 142 -4.97 2.88 14.11
C ILE A 142 -3.93 2.76 12.98
N SER A 143 -4.37 2.36 11.78
CA SER A 143 -3.51 2.25 10.59
C SER A 143 -2.84 3.57 10.24
N ILE A 144 -3.60 4.66 10.11
CA ILE A 144 -3.05 5.97 9.73
C ILE A 144 -2.07 6.51 10.77
N ILE A 145 -2.30 6.28 12.07
CA ILE A 145 -1.35 6.67 13.13
C ILE A 145 -0.03 5.90 12.97
N GLY A 146 -0.10 4.58 12.71
CA GLY A 146 1.07 3.74 12.45
C GLY A 146 1.87 4.23 11.25
N VAL A 147 1.19 4.53 10.14
CA VAL A 147 1.81 5.02 8.90
C VAL A 147 2.39 6.43 9.07
N LEU A 148 1.66 7.36 9.68
CA LEU A 148 2.14 8.72 9.95
C LEU A 148 3.41 8.70 10.80
N LYS A 149 3.44 7.88 11.86
CA LYS A 149 4.62 7.70 12.71
C LYS A 149 5.81 7.17 11.91
N SER A 150 5.59 6.27 10.96
CA SER A 150 6.61 5.75 10.04
C SER A 150 7.24 6.85 9.18
N VAL A 151 6.38 7.65 8.51
CA VAL A 151 6.81 8.76 7.65
C VAL A 151 7.62 9.77 8.44
N LEU A 152 7.14 10.13 9.63
CA LEU A 152 7.83 11.04 10.55
C LEU A 152 9.16 10.47 11.06
N SER A 153 9.24 9.15 11.25
CA SER A 153 10.44 8.50 11.77
C SER A 153 11.59 8.43 10.76
N LYS A 154 11.40 8.81 9.48
CA LYS A 154 12.43 8.81 8.41
C LYS A 154 13.34 7.57 8.42
N GLN A 155 12.83 6.41 8.82
CA GLN A 155 13.66 5.21 8.89
C GLN A 155 13.93 4.74 7.47
N THR A 156 15.17 4.91 7.03
CA THR A 156 15.68 4.41 5.75
C THR A 156 15.75 2.89 5.81
N ILE A 157 14.73 2.20 5.32
CA ILE A 157 14.76 0.74 5.20
C ILE A 157 15.44 0.39 3.87
N GLN A 158 16.68 -0.07 4.01
CA GLN A 158 17.48 -0.67 2.94
C GLN A 158 16.89 -2.03 2.54
N CYS A 159 16.96 -2.29 1.24
CA CYS A 159 16.31 -3.37 0.49
C CYS A 159 16.25 -4.75 1.17
N ALA A 160 15.06 -5.34 1.17
CA ALA A 160 14.85 -6.77 1.15
C ALA A 160 14.20 -7.13 -0.20
N CYS A 161 14.81 -8.06 -0.93
CA CYS A 161 14.58 -8.40 -2.33
C CYS A 161 13.21 -9.07 -2.62
N LEU A 162 12.10 -8.42 -2.26
CA LEU A 162 10.74 -8.87 -2.63
C LEU A 162 9.71 -7.74 -2.68
N GLY A 163 10.15 -6.50 -2.91
CA GLY A 163 9.29 -5.37 -3.29
C GLY A 163 8.77 -5.46 -4.73
N ASP A 164 8.44 -6.67 -5.18
CA ASP A 164 8.53 -7.05 -6.60
C ASP A 164 7.21 -7.02 -7.37
N VAL A 165 6.15 -6.49 -6.78
CA VAL A 165 4.93 -6.19 -7.55
C VAL A 165 4.69 -4.70 -7.65
N PHE A 166 4.92 -3.95 -6.57
CA PHE A 166 4.80 -2.50 -6.61
C PHE A 166 5.85 -1.84 -5.69
N ASN A 167 6.88 -1.28 -6.31
CA ASN A 167 7.96 -0.52 -5.68
C ASN A 167 7.45 0.87 -5.22
N LEU A 168 6.31 0.88 -4.50
CA LEU A 168 5.56 2.04 -4.08
C LEU A 168 6.00 2.46 -2.67
N PRO A 169 6.17 3.76 -2.39
CA PRO A 169 6.13 4.24 -1.02
C PRO A 169 4.68 4.07 -0.52
N MET A 170 4.36 2.86 -0.04
CA MET A 170 3.05 2.50 0.54
C MET A 170 2.56 3.60 1.47
N SER A 171 3.48 4.20 2.24
CA SER A 171 3.19 5.25 3.22
C SER A 171 2.36 6.44 2.73
N THR A 172 2.71 7.07 1.60
CA THR A 172 2.05 8.33 1.20
C THR A 172 0.65 8.08 0.65
N VAL A 173 0.49 6.99 -0.09
CA VAL A 173 -0.79 6.60 -0.68
C VAL A 173 -1.75 6.10 0.39
N THR A 174 -1.28 5.25 1.29
CA THR A 174 -2.09 4.73 2.40
C THR A 174 -2.61 5.85 3.30
N ILE A 175 -1.86 6.96 3.49
CA ILE A 175 -2.37 8.12 4.25
C ILE A 175 -3.59 8.75 3.54
N ILE A 176 -3.53 8.92 2.22
CA ILE A 176 -4.63 9.52 1.44
C ILE A 176 -5.83 8.56 1.45
N GLU A 177 -5.57 7.27 1.26
CA GLU A 177 -6.57 6.22 1.23
C GLU A 177 -7.28 6.05 2.58
N ASP A 178 -6.53 5.79 3.66
CA ASP A 178 -7.08 5.66 5.02
C ASP A 178 -7.81 6.94 5.43
N GLY A 179 -7.26 8.12 5.09
CA GLY A 179 -7.90 9.40 5.35
C GLY A 179 -9.25 9.56 4.65
N LEU A 180 -9.33 9.16 3.37
CA LEU A 180 -10.57 9.12 2.62
C LEU A 180 -11.58 8.16 3.26
N MET A 181 -11.15 6.96 3.65
CA MET A 181 -12.04 5.97 4.29
C MET A 181 -12.55 6.43 5.65
N ILE A 182 -11.71 7.10 6.46
CA ILE A 182 -12.11 7.69 7.74
C ILE A 182 -13.16 8.77 7.53
N LEU A 183 -12.96 9.67 6.56
CA LEU A 183 -13.94 10.71 6.23
C LEU A 183 -15.27 10.08 5.80
N MET A 184 -15.23 9.12 4.88
CA MET A 184 -16.45 8.43 4.41
C MET A 184 -17.17 7.72 5.56
N SER A 185 -16.46 6.91 6.34
CA SER A 185 -17.05 6.22 7.50
C SER A 185 -17.63 7.20 8.52
N GLY A 186 -16.91 8.28 8.85
CA GLY A 186 -17.35 9.31 9.78
C GLY A 186 -18.61 10.01 9.30
N THR A 187 -18.69 10.38 8.01
CA THR A 187 -19.91 10.96 7.43
C THR A 187 -21.08 9.97 7.45
N MET A 188 -20.83 8.68 7.22
CA MET A 188 -21.87 7.65 7.28
C MET A 188 -22.40 7.44 8.70
N ILE A 189 -21.55 7.54 9.72
CA ILE A 189 -21.97 7.48 11.12
C ILE A 189 -22.77 8.73 11.50
N TRP A 190 -22.29 9.92 11.10
CA TRP A 190 -22.93 11.19 11.42
C TRP A 190 -24.31 11.32 10.78
N TRP A 191 -24.51 10.81 9.56
CA TRP A 191 -25.80 10.84 8.87
C TRP A 191 -26.80 9.79 9.40
N HIS A 192 -26.30 8.69 9.99
CA HIS A 192 -27.13 7.64 10.57
C HIS A 192 -27.58 7.97 12.01
N PHE A 193 -27.03 9.02 12.62
CA PHE A 193 -27.43 9.59 13.91
C PHE A 193 -28.28 10.85 13.71
#